data_AF-A0A661KWV8-F1
#
_entry.id   AF-A0A661KWV8-F1
#
_cell.length_a   1.000
_cell.length_b   1.000
_cell.length_c   1.000
_cell.angle_alpha   90.00
_cell.angle_beta   90.00
_cell.angle_gamma   90.00
#
_symmetry.space_group_name_H-M   'P 1'
#
loop_
_entity.id
_entity.type
_entity.pdbx_description
1 polymer ?
#
loop_
_entity_poly.entity_id
_entity_poly.type
_entity_poly.pdbx_seq_one_letter_code
_entity_poly.pdbx_strand_id
1 'polypeptide(L)'
;FIELIMDRPGGFKGEVIVAENCHRGREPWKSRSSGWMPHFGWNSDIKGIKNMNELCAELKKKYGERFSVCHWIDVDAGGMRVYGPQDGPGYVYCDGTGGVPLISYSNGLKGDKRREVIMTYPIFQSDKGTIIDFKNGVWNKGAYTGQPLRFINFPALNHHSTYCGATSAIKNYLGISDLSGGADPNNGGRLTKGYYNFHSFPFDKWAPGPRPGMLGAEIAVFMNKVRKADLNITSAEWVGLASRVWPPMVRTRAVLASTDPVALDYHATKYLLYANSGMSIHNPDDHTSPLHQYLKACADAGSGIFHESCVAIKTFDFSTHSLSDNGDLAIKADRHWGTDFRTILKYFVLKYIKT
;
A
#
# COMPACT_ATOMS: atom_id res chain seq x y z
N PHE A 1 -2.04 -4.33 -16.86
CA PHE A 1 -3.37 -4.14 -16.26
C PHE A 1 -4.14 -2.94 -16.80
N ILE A 2 -3.55 -1.73 -16.86
CA ILE A 2 -4.24 -0.53 -17.39
C ILE A 2 -4.82 -0.78 -18.79
N GLU A 3 -4.04 -1.40 -19.68
CA GLU A 3 -4.51 -1.78 -21.02
C GLU A 3 -5.67 -2.79 -20.98
N LEU A 4 -5.67 -3.73 -20.03
CA LEU A 4 -6.80 -4.67 -19.85
C LEU A 4 -8.11 -3.94 -19.53
N ILE A 5 -8.03 -2.79 -18.83
CA ILE A 5 -9.20 -1.94 -18.58
C ILE A 5 -9.55 -1.15 -19.83
N MET A 6 -8.59 -0.43 -20.41
CA MET A 6 -8.82 0.47 -21.54
C MET A 6 -9.33 -0.25 -22.78
N ASP A 7 -8.77 -1.43 -23.04
CA ASP A 7 -8.99 -2.23 -24.24
C ASP A 7 -9.94 -3.42 -23.98
N ARG A 8 -10.68 -3.40 -22.86
CA ARG A 8 -11.60 -4.48 -22.51
C ARG A 8 -12.64 -4.74 -23.61
N PRO A 9 -13.01 -6.00 -23.88
CA PRO A 9 -14.15 -6.32 -24.75
C PRO A 9 -15.44 -5.60 -24.32
N GLY A 10 -16.18 -5.06 -25.29
CA GLY A 10 -17.34 -4.19 -25.04
C GLY A 10 -17.00 -2.72 -24.75
N GLY A 11 -15.71 -2.39 -24.64
CA GLY A 11 -15.19 -1.03 -24.49
C GLY A 11 -15.24 -0.48 -23.05
N PHE A 12 -14.29 0.42 -22.75
CA PHE A 12 -14.29 1.25 -21.55
C PHE A 12 -14.29 2.72 -21.95
N LYS A 13 -15.30 3.47 -21.50
CA LYS A 13 -15.48 4.89 -21.83
C LYS A 13 -15.03 5.84 -20.70
N GLY A 14 -14.61 5.28 -19.57
CA GLY A 14 -14.15 6.05 -18.41
C GLY A 14 -12.70 6.50 -18.54
N GLU A 15 -12.17 6.97 -17.42
CA GLU A 15 -10.78 7.37 -17.24
C GLU A 15 -10.06 6.36 -16.34
N VAL A 16 -8.76 6.15 -16.59
CA VAL A 16 -7.87 5.45 -15.66
C VAL A 16 -6.87 6.45 -15.12
N ILE A 17 -6.78 6.53 -13.81
CA ILE A 17 -5.88 7.45 -13.11
C ILE A 17 -4.89 6.61 -12.31
N VAL A 18 -3.60 6.82 -12.55
CA VAL A 18 -2.55 6.33 -11.66
C VAL A 18 -2.33 7.41 -10.61
N ALA A 19 -2.71 7.12 -9.37
CA ALA A 19 -2.57 8.06 -8.28
C ALA A 19 -1.75 7.46 -7.13
N GLU A 20 -0.82 8.25 -6.59
CA GLU A 20 0.10 7.79 -5.53
C GLU A 20 0.59 8.96 -4.69
N ASN A 21 0.72 8.74 -3.38
CA ASN A 21 1.63 9.48 -2.52
C ASN A 21 2.84 8.62 -2.15
N CYS A 22 4.01 8.91 -2.70
CA CYS A 22 5.23 8.20 -2.29
C CYS A 22 5.98 8.92 -1.14
N HIS A 23 5.41 10.01 -0.61
CA HIS A 23 5.93 10.83 0.51
C HIS A 23 7.37 11.33 0.27
N ARG A 24 7.65 11.80 -0.96
CA ARG A 24 8.98 12.29 -1.38
C ARG A 24 9.00 13.79 -1.70
N GLY A 25 8.31 14.58 -0.86
CA GLY A 25 8.29 16.04 -0.97
C GLY A 25 7.42 16.53 -2.13
N ARG A 26 7.63 17.79 -2.55
CA ARG A 26 6.83 18.50 -3.56
C ARG A 26 6.90 17.97 -4.99
N GLU A 27 7.98 17.27 -5.32
CA GLU A 27 8.25 16.77 -6.69
C GLU A 27 8.63 15.28 -6.64
N PRO A 28 7.71 14.39 -6.21
CA PRO A 28 7.99 12.97 -6.02
C PRO A 28 8.49 12.26 -7.29
N TRP A 29 8.09 12.76 -8.46
CA TRP A 29 8.52 12.27 -9.77
C TRP A 29 10.01 12.51 -10.08
N LYS A 30 10.68 13.40 -9.34
CA LYS A 30 12.13 13.66 -9.44
C LYS A 30 12.95 12.93 -8.36
N SER A 31 12.30 12.26 -7.42
CA SER A 31 12.97 11.68 -6.26
C SER A 31 13.83 10.47 -6.62
N ARG A 32 15.11 10.49 -6.21
CA ARG A 32 16.04 9.34 -6.31
C ARG A 32 15.63 8.13 -5.47
N SER A 33 14.65 8.31 -4.58
CA SER A 33 14.22 7.32 -3.58
C SER A 33 12.76 6.87 -3.76
N SER A 34 12.18 7.11 -4.94
CA SER A 34 10.89 6.60 -5.39
C SER A 34 11.06 5.68 -6.62
N GLY A 35 9.98 5.04 -7.08
CA GLY A 35 9.97 4.30 -8.35
C GLY A 35 9.84 5.18 -9.60
N TRP A 36 9.78 6.51 -9.44
CA TRP A 36 9.44 7.41 -10.54
C TRP A 36 10.65 7.87 -11.36
N MET A 37 11.79 8.12 -10.72
CA MET A 37 12.99 8.63 -11.40
C MET A 37 14.08 7.58 -11.64
N PRO A 38 14.49 6.76 -10.64
CA PRO A 38 15.55 5.78 -10.83
C PRO A 38 15.17 4.71 -11.86
N HIS A 39 16.16 4.18 -12.56
CA HIS A 39 15.95 3.03 -13.42
C HIS A 39 15.56 1.80 -12.59
N PHE A 40 14.54 1.08 -13.05
CA PHE A 40 14.16 -0.21 -12.54
C PHE A 40 15.31 -1.20 -12.72
N GLY A 41 15.89 -1.66 -11.62
CA GLY A 41 16.83 -2.79 -11.65
C GLY A 41 16.13 -4.14 -11.82
N TRP A 42 14.86 -4.21 -11.42
CA TRP A 42 14.01 -5.40 -11.43
C TRP A 42 12.55 -4.99 -11.67
N ASN A 43 11.67 -5.94 -11.96
CA ASN A 43 10.25 -5.69 -12.26
C ASN A 43 10.03 -4.74 -13.46
N SER A 44 10.92 -4.75 -14.46
CA SER A 44 10.71 -4.08 -15.74
C SER A 44 10.93 -5.06 -16.89
N ASP A 45 9.83 -5.48 -17.51
CA ASP A 45 9.78 -6.34 -18.68
C ASP A 45 9.24 -5.60 -19.92
N ILE A 46 8.79 -4.35 -19.76
CA ILE A 46 8.33 -3.51 -20.86
C ILE A 46 9.54 -2.85 -21.53
N LYS A 47 9.81 -3.27 -22.78
CA LYS A 47 10.95 -2.78 -23.56
C LYS A 47 10.92 -1.24 -23.66
N GLY A 48 12.03 -0.62 -23.26
CA GLY A 48 12.21 0.83 -23.37
C GLY A 48 11.65 1.63 -22.19
N ILE A 49 10.98 0.98 -21.22
CA ILE A 49 10.46 1.63 -20.02
C ILE A 49 11.41 1.38 -18.84
N LYS A 50 11.96 2.45 -18.30
CA LYS A 50 12.96 2.39 -17.23
C LYS A 50 12.41 2.80 -15.87
N ASN A 51 11.31 3.54 -15.81
CA ASN A 51 10.72 4.00 -14.56
C ASN A 51 9.22 4.31 -14.73
N MET A 52 8.54 4.69 -13.65
CA MET A 52 7.10 5.01 -13.73
C MET A 52 6.81 6.27 -14.56
N ASN A 53 7.75 7.23 -14.64
CA ASN A 53 7.58 8.41 -15.50
C ASN A 53 7.46 8.00 -16.98
N GLU A 54 8.39 7.16 -17.47
CA GLU A 54 8.38 6.68 -18.85
C GLU A 54 7.15 5.80 -19.13
N LEU A 55 6.77 4.92 -18.20
CA LEU A 55 5.56 4.09 -18.33
C LEU A 55 4.32 4.96 -18.52
N CYS A 56 4.15 5.94 -17.63
CA CYS A 56 3.01 6.83 -17.67
C CYS A 56 3.02 7.75 -18.89
N ALA A 57 4.19 8.18 -19.37
CA ALA A 57 4.30 8.95 -20.61
C ALA A 57 3.83 8.15 -21.83
N GLU A 58 4.24 6.88 -21.96
CA GLU A 58 3.76 6.01 -23.04
C GLU A 58 2.26 5.71 -22.95
N LEU A 59 1.74 5.47 -21.73
CA LEU A 59 0.30 5.31 -21.52
C LEU A 59 -0.48 6.59 -21.85
N LYS A 60 0.04 7.77 -21.49
CA LYS A 60 -0.55 9.06 -21.82
C LYS A 60 -0.58 9.29 -23.34
N LYS A 61 0.50 8.95 -24.03
CA LYS A 61 0.57 9.01 -25.50
C LYS A 61 -0.46 8.08 -26.15
N LYS A 62 -0.66 6.87 -25.61
CA LYS A 62 -1.61 5.89 -26.14
C LYS A 62 -3.07 6.26 -25.88
N TYR A 63 -3.41 6.76 -24.70
CA TYR A 63 -4.80 6.94 -24.26
C TYR A 63 -5.27 8.40 -24.14
N GLY A 64 -4.38 9.37 -24.30
CA GLY A 64 -4.68 10.81 -24.25
C GLY A 64 -5.32 11.23 -22.93
N GLU A 65 -6.39 12.00 -23.01
CA GLU A 65 -7.13 12.52 -21.84
C GLU A 65 -7.83 11.42 -21.01
N ARG A 66 -7.99 10.20 -21.55
CA ARG A 66 -8.56 9.08 -20.78
C ARG A 66 -7.58 8.49 -19.76
N PHE A 67 -6.32 8.86 -19.82
CA PHE A 67 -5.30 8.47 -18.85
C PHE A 67 -4.76 9.70 -18.13
N SER A 68 -4.59 9.61 -16.81
CA SER A 68 -3.99 10.67 -15.99
C SER A 68 -3.05 10.10 -14.95
N VAL A 69 -2.10 10.93 -14.52
CA VAL A 69 -1.24 10.65 -13.37
C VAL A 69 -1.46 11.75 -12.35
N CYS A 70 -1.76 11.36 -11.11
CA CYS A 70 -1.97 12.29 -10.01
C CYS A 70 -0.98 11.97 -8.88
N HIS A 71 -0.03 12.87 -8.65
CA HIS A 71 0.80 12.81 -7.46
C HIS A 71 0.08 13.49 -6.31
N TRP A 72 -0.24 12.73 -5.26
CA TRP A 72 -0.72 13.32 -4.02
C TRP A 72 0.49 13.81 -3.23
N ILE A 73 0.42 15.04 -2.74
CA ILE A 73 1.52 15.72 -2.04
C ILE A 73 1.05 16.01 -0.61
N ASP A 74 1.85 15.57 0.38
CA ASP A 74 1.60 15.87 1.79
C ASP A 74 1.51 17.39 2.02
N VAL A 75 0.69 17.83 2.96
CA VAL A 75 0.51 19.26 3.27
C VAL A 75 1.83 19.93 3.66
N ASP A 76 2.67 19.29 4.46
CA ASP A 76 3.99 19.83 4.84
C ASP A 76 5.00 19.87 3.69
N ALA A 77 4.73 19.13 2.62
CA ALA A 77 5.52 19.12 1.40
C ALA A 77 5.03 20.18 0.38
N GLY A 78 3.96 20.91 0.69
CA GLY A 78 3.36 21.93 -0.19
C GLY A 78 2.04 21.52 -0.82
N GLY A 79 1.46 20.39 -0.41
CA GLY A 79 0.05 20.08 -0.67
C GLY A 79 -0.90 21.01 0.08
N MET A 80 -2.17 20.97 -0.28
CA MET A 80 -3.21 21.79 0.35
C MET A 80 -4.02 20.97 1.34
N ARG A 81 -4.30 21.54 2.50
CA ARG A 81 -5.39 21.04 3.36
C ARG A 81 -6.70 21.60 2.83
N VAL A 82 -7.68 20.72 2.60
CA VAL A 82 -9.02 21.05 2.07
C VAL A 82 -10.11 20.47 2.97
N TYR A 83 -11.34 20.93 2.79
CA TYR A 83 -12.51 20.50 3.56
C TYR A 83 -13.61 19.88 2.69
N GLY A 84 -13.51 20.03 1.37
CA GLY A 84 -14.36 19.35 0.41
C GLY A 84 -13.90 19.57 -1.04
N PRO A 85 -14.56 18.92 -2.02
CA PRO A 85 -14.16 18.98 -3.42
C PRO A 85 -14.26 20.38 -4.05
N GLN A 86 -15.07 21.26 -3.47
CA GLN A 86 -15.15 22.67 -3.87
C GLN A 86 -13.86 23.46 -3.63
N ASP A 87 -12.99 23.01 -2.72
CA ASP A 87 -11.72 23.67 -2.42
C ASP A 87 -10.60 23.26 -3.41
N GLY A 88 -10.87 22.28 -4.27
CA GLY A 88 -9.92 21.72 -5.21
C GLY A 88 -9.05 20.59 -4.64
N PRO A 89 -7.95 20.22 -5.34
CA PRO A 89 -7.08 19.13 -4.92
C PRO A 89 -6.35 19.40 -3.59
N GLY A 90 -6.23 18.36 -2.76
CA GLY A 90 -5.58 18.43 -1.47
C GLY A 90 -5.95 17.25 -0.58
N TYR A 91 -5.65 17.36 0.71
CA TYR A 91 -6.02 16.37 1.73
C TYR A 91 -7.14 16.88 2.63
N VAL A 92 -8.17 16.05 2.78
CA VAL A 92 -9.20 16.23 3.80
C VAL A 92 -8.72 15.62 5.11
N TYR A 93 -8.76 16.39 6.19
CA TYR A 93 -8.38 15.95 7.53
C TYR A 93 -9.65 15.68 8.35
N CYS A 94 -9.90 14.42 8.71
CA CYS A 94 -11.08 14.03 9.49
C CYS A 94 -10.91 14.34 10.99
N ASP A 95 -10.65 15.59 11.33
CA ASP A 95 -10.39 16.06 12.71
C ASP A 95 -11.57 16.80 13.36
N GLY A 96 -12.73 16.84 12.70
CA GLY A 96 -13.93 17.52 13.19
C GLY A 96 -14.01 19.00 12.84
N THR A 97 -13.04 19.55 12.10
CA THR A 97 -13.01 20.97 11.73
C THR A 97 -13.50 21.22 10.30
N GLY A 98 -13.93 22.46 10.03
CA GLY A 98 -14.34 22.89 8.68
C GLY A 98 -15.50 22.08 8.07
N GLY A 99 -16.39 21.53 8.91
CA GLY A 99 -17.52 20.71 8.46
C GLY A 99 -17.17 19.25 8.13
N VAL A 100 -15.90 18.85 8.28
CA VAL A 100 -15.46 17.47 8.08
C VAL A 100 -15.72 16.66 9.36
N PRO A 101 -16.25 15.44 9.28
CA PRO A 101 -16.47 14.61 10.47
C PRO A 101 -15.15 14.21 11.13
N LEU A 102 -15.16 14.08 12.46
CA LEU A 102 -14.07 13.43 13.18
C LEU A 102 -14.11 11.91 12.90
N ILE A 103 -13.04 11.39 12.30
CA ILE A 103 -12.83 9.96 12.13
C ILE A 103 -11.45 9.65 12.67
N SER A 104 -11.41 9.13 13.89
CA SER A 104 -10.16 8.87 14.61
C SER A 104 -10.10 7.45 15.16
N TYR A 105 -8.89 7.04 15.54
CA TYR A 105 -8.63 5.80 16.26
C TYR A 105 -7.60 6.04 17.36
N SER A 106 -7.79 5.38 18.50
CA SER A 106 -6.90 5.47 19.65
C SER A 106 -6.22 4.13 19.89
N ASN A 107 -4.95 4.17 20.29
CA ASN A 107 -4.26 2.96 20.72
C ASN A 107 -4.74 2.44 22.09
N GLY A 108 -5.67 3.15 22.76
CA GLY A 108 -6.28 2.74 24.03
C GLY A 108 -5.35 2.78 25.24
N LEU A 109 -4.14 3.33 25.09
CA LEU A 109 -3.18 3.50 26.19
C LEU A 109 -3.39 4.84 26.89
N LYS A 110 -2.74 5.00 28.05
CA LYS A 110 -2.76 6.23 28.87
C LYS A 110 -1.37 6.84 28.97
N GLY A 111 -1.29 8.10 29.42
CA GLY A 111 -0.04 8.83 29.62
C GLY A 111 0.76 9.02 28.32
N ASP A 112 2.09 9.03 28.44
CA ASP A 112 3.01 9.30 27.32
C ASP A 112 2.96 8.25 26.20
N LYS A 113 2.40 7.07 26.48
CA LYS A 113 2.18 6.01 25.48
C LYS A 113 0.86 6.16 24.72
N ARG A 114 -0.03 7.08 25.12
CA ARG A 114 -1.28 7.33 24.40
C ARG A 114 -0.98 7.95 23.04
N ARG A 115 -1.54 7.34 22.00
CA ARG A 115 -1.52 7.87 20.64
C ARG A 115 -2.91 7.82 20.05
N GLU A 116 -3.20 8.81 19.22
CA GLU A 116 -4.42 8.91 18.43
C GLU A 116 -4.06 9.34 17.02
N VAL A 117 -4.81 8.81 16.06
CA VAL A 117 -4.68 9.08 14.63
C VAL A 117 -6.03 9.49 14.08
N ILE A 118 -6.04 10.35 13.07
CA ILE A 118 -7.21 10.72 12.28
C ILE A 118 -7.04 10.24 10.85
N MET A 119 -8.15 9.93 10.18
CA MET A 119 -8.12 9.60 8.75
C MET A 119 -7.87 10.84 7.91
N THR A 120 -6.98 10.75 6.95
CA THR A 120 -6.78 11.75 5.89
C THR A 120 -6.96 11.10 4.53
N TYR A 121 -7.62 11.78 3.59
CA TYR A 121 -7.81 11.22 2.25
C TYR A 121 -7.71 12.31 1.17
N PRO A 122 -7.26 11.95 -0.04
CA PRO A 122 -7.03 12.93 -1.08
C PRO A 122 -8.34 13.31 -1.79
N ILE A 123 -8.41 14.57 -2.15
CA ILE A 123 -9.20 15.06 -3.28
C ILE A 123 -8.20 15.39 -4.38
N PHE A 124 -8.46 14.93 -5.60
CA PHE A 124 -7.54 15.12 -6.71
C PHE A 124 -8.28 15.33 -8.02
N GLN A 125 -7.57 15.92 -8.99
CA GLN A 125 -8.11 16.24 -10.30
C GLN A 125 -7.35 15.47 -11.38
N SER A 126 -8.08 14.82 -12.29
CA SER A 126 -7.49 14.21 -13.49
C SER A 126 -7.09 15.28 -14.52
N ASP A 127 -6.29 14.89 -15.53
CA ASP A 127 -5.90 15.82 -16.61
C ASP A 127 -7.10 16.31 -17.43
N LYS A 128 -8.20 15.54 -17.42
CA LYS A 128 -9.48 15.91 -18.05
C LYS A 128 -10.29 16.91 -17.21
N GLY A 129 -9.81 17.23 -16.01
CA GLY A 129 -10.48 18.12 -15.07
C GLY A 129 -11.50 17.42 -14.15
N THR A 130 -11.63 16.10 -14.20
CA THR A 130 -12.52 15.33 -13.32
C THR A 130 -12.04 15.46 -11.87
N ILE A 131 -12.90 15.94 -10.97
CA ILE A 131 -12.61 16.02 -9.53
C ILE A 131 -13.06 14.74 -8.83
N ILE A 132 -12.14 14.10 -8.12
CA ILE A 132 -12.37 12.89 -7.35
C ILE A 132 -12.18 13.20 -5.88
N ASP A 133 -13.25 13.12 -5.11
CA ASP A 133 -13.18 12.95 -3.66
C ASP A 133 -12.99 11.45 -3.38
N PHE A 134 -11.83 11.07 -2.85
CA PHE A 134 -11.51 9.64 -2.66
C PHE A 134 -12.53 8.92 -1.77
N LYS A 135 -13.16 9.61 -0.82
CA LYS A 135 -14.22 9.04 0.01
C LYS A 135 -15.54 9.00 -0.75
N ASN A 136 -15.99 10.15 -1.24
CA ASN A 136 -17.38 10.36 -1.66
C ASN A 136 -17.64 10.14 -3.17
N GLY A 137 -16.59 10.02 -3.98
CA GLY A 137 -16.68 9.73 -5.41
C GLY A 137 -16.46 10.96 -6.30
N VAL A 138 -16.98 10.89 -7.53
CA VAL A 138 -16.75 11.93 -8.55
C VAL A 138 -17.67 13.12 -8.31
N TRP A 139 -17.08 14.31 -8.24
CA TRP A 139 -17.78 15.57 -8.01
C TRP A 139 -17.73 16.48 -9.23
N ASN A 140 -18.81 17.22 -9.48
CA ASN A 140 -18.89 18.21 -10.53
C ASN A 140 -19.84 19.35 -10.14
N LYS A 141 -19.37 20.60 -10.24
CA LYS A 141 -20.18 21.83 -10.13
C LYS A 141 -21.21 21.83 -8.98
N GLY A 142 -20.76 21.50 -7.77
CA GLY A 142 -21.57 21.59 -6.55
C GLY A 142 -22.23 20.28 -6.11
N ALA A 143 -22.17 19.21 -6.90
CA ALA A 143 -22.80 17.95 -6.55
C ALA A 143 -21.94 16.72 -6.90
N TYR A 144 -22.15 15.64 -6.15
CA TYR A 144 -21.66 14.32 -6.53
C TYR A 144 -22.45 13.78 -7.72
N THR A 145 -21.75 13.28 -8.71
CA THR A 145 -22.34 12.89 -10.00
C THR A 145 -23.00 11.52 -9.99
N GLY A 146 -22.71 10.70 -8.97
CA GLY A 146 -23.08 9.28 -8.96
C GLY A 146 -22.27 8.41 -9.94
N GLN A 147 -21.31 8.99 -10.67
CA GLN A 147 -20.44 8.22 -11.56
C GLN A 147 -19.68 7.14 -10.75
N PRO A 148 -19.73 5.87 -11.18
CA PRO A 148 -19.01 4.80 -10.48
C PRO A 148 -17.50 5.07 -10.45
N LEU A 149 -16.92 4.98 -9.24
CA LEU A 149 -15.48 5.03 -8.99
C LEU A 149 -15.01 3.68 -8.48
N ARG A 150 -14.01 3.09 -9.15
CA ARG A 150 -13.35 1.85 -8.71
C ARG A 150 -11.92 2.15 -8.27
N PHE A 151 -11.58 1.74 -7.06
CA PHE A 151 -10.24 1.83 -6.49
C PHE A 151 -9.56 0.45 -6.56
N ILE A 152 -8.47 0.37 -7.33
CA ILE A 152 -7.63 -0.83 -7.42
C ILE A 152 -6.31 -0.54 -6.72
N ASN A 153 -6.00 -1.33 -5.69
CA ASN A 153 -4.79 -1.20 -4.90
C ASN A 153 -3.67 -2.07 -5.49
N PHE A 154 -2.50 -1.47 -5.77
CA PHE A 154 -1.36 -2.13 -6.43
C PHE A 154 -0.10 -2.14 -5.55
N PRO A 155 -0.04 -3.01 -4.52
CA PRO A 155 1.15 -3.19 -3.71
C PRO A 155 2.20 -4.13 -4.35
N ALA A 156 3.41 -4.12 -3.79
CA ALA A 156 4.43 -5.14 -4.01
C ALA A 156 4.75 -5.90 -2.71
N LEU A 157 4.90 -7.22 -2.78
CA LEU A 157 5.23 -8.09 -1.66
C LEU A 157 6.74 -8.07 -1.36
N ASN A 158 7.15 -7.60 -0.19
CA ASN A 158 8.56 -7.63 0.23
C ASN A 158 8.71 -7.70 1.77
N HIS A 159 9.86 -8.16 2.25
CA HIS A 159 10.33 -7.84 3.60
C HIS A 159 10.34 -6.33 3.80
N HIS A 160 9.84 -5.84 4.93
CA HIS A 160 9.89 -4.42 5.26
C HIS A 160 10.90 -4.11 6.37
N SER A 161 10.67 -4.65 7.58
CA SER A 161 11.49 -4.42 8.77
C SER A 161 11.17 -5.43 9.87
N THR A 162 11.95 -5.46 10.94
CA THR A 162 11.67 -6.28 12.14
C THR A 162 10.45 -5.84 12.94
N TYR A 163 10.06 -4.56 12.84
CA TYR A 163 8.93 -3.99 13.56
C TYR A 163 7.62 -3.95 12.76
N CYS A 164 7.69 -4.20 11.45
CA CYS A 164 6.54 -4.24 10.55
C CYS A 164 6.35 -5.63 9.91
N GLY A 165 7.41 -6.44 9.79
CA GLY A 165 7.38 -7.72 9.08
C GLY A 165 7.46 -7.52 7.57
N ALA A 166 6.29 -7.52 6.91
CA ALA A 166 6.18 -7.43 5.46
C ALA A 166 5.48 -6.13 5.00
N THR A 167 5.67 -5.78 3.72
CA THR A 167 4.84 -4.80 3.00
C THR A 167 4.05 -5.51 1.92
N SER A 168 2.76 -5.18 1.81
CA SER A 168 1.82 -5.67 0.80
C SER A 168 0.53 -4.81 0.86
N ALA A 169 -0.65 -5.35 0.59
CA ALA A 169 -1.92 -4.64 0.35
C ALA A 169 -2.37 -3.76 1.52
N ILE A 170 -2.33 -4.27 2.76
CA ILE A 170 -2.74 -3.51 3.94
C ILE A 170 -1.84 -2.29 4.10
N LYS A 171 -0.51 -2.50 4.16
CA LYS A 171 0.45 -1.42 4.37
C LYS A 171 0.42 -0.37 3.24
N ASN A 172 -0.02 -0.72 2.03
CA ASN A 172 -0.07 0.21 0.91
C ASN A 172 -1.03 1.38 1.14
N TYR A 173 -2.01 1.23 2.03
CA TYR A 173 -2.90 2.32 2.43
C TYR A 173 -2.19 3.50 3.08
N LEU A 174 -0.98 3.33 3.62
CA LEU A 174 -0.19 4.47 4.12
C LEU A 174 0.11 5.45 2.98
N GLY A 175 0.31 4.96 1.75
CA GLY A 175 0.54 5.78 0.56
C GLY A 175 -0.69 6.54 0.06
N ILE A 176 -1.82 6.44 0.76
CA ILE A 176 -3.04 7.22 0.51
C ILE A 176 -3.17 8.34 1.53
N SER A 177 -2.71 8.14 2.77
CA SER A 177 -2.84 9.11 3.83
C SER A 177 -1.77 10.20 3.74
N ASP A 178 -2.11 11.39 4.22
CA ASP A 178 -1.13 12.45 4.48
C ASP A 178 -0.19 12.04 5.63
N LEU A 179 1.11 12.03 5.37
CA LEU A 179 2.16 11.71 6.34
C LEU A 179 2.95 12.93 6.82
N SER A 180 2.35 14.12 6.73
CA SER A 180 2.95 15.35 7.23
C SER A 180 3.46 15.18 8.66
N GLY A 181 4.62 15.78 8.90
CA GLY A 181 5.40 15.61 10.11
C GLY A 181 6.42 14.47 10.04
N GLY A 182 6.21 13.45 9.20
CA GLY A 182 7.16 12.36 9.01
C GLY A 182 7.05 11.22 10.04
N ALA A 183 8.03 10.32 10.06
CA ALA A 183 7.88 9.00 10.67
C ALA A 183 8.16 8.92 12.19
N ASP A 184 8.76 9.95 12.79
CA ASP A 184 9.29 9.90 14.16
C ASP A 184 8.32 10.57 15.15
N PRO A 185 7.59 9.83 16.01
CA PRO A 185 6.56 10.40 16.87
C PRO A 185 7.06 11.49 17.83
N ASN A 186 8.37 11.51 18.15
CA ASN A 186 8.96 12.47 19.06
C ASN A 186 9.64 13.65 18.34
N ASN A 187 9.93 13.49 17.05
CA ASN A 187 10.63 14.51 16.26
C ASN A 187 10.02 14.58 14.85
N GLY A 188 8.84 15.17 14.78
CA GLY A 188 8.16 15.45 13.53
C GLY A 188 6.84 14.71 13.37
N GLY A 189 6.63 13.50 13.87
CA GLY A 189 5.52 12.61 13.48
C GLY A 189 4.10 12.97 13.96
N ARG A 190 3.81 14.22 14.24
CA ARG A 190 2.45 14.70 14.51
C ARG A 190 1.86 15.32 13.26
N LEU A 191 0.73 14.78 12.81
CA LEU A 191 -0.04 15.33 11.70
C LEU A 191 -0.69 16.66 12.09
N THR A 192 -1.20 16.73 13.31
CA THR A 192 -1.69 17.95 13.97
C THR A 192 -1.26 17.95 15.43
N LYS A 193 -1.54 19.02 16.19
CA LYS A 193 -1.19 19.08 17.61
C LYS A 193 -1.72 17.86 18.41
N GLY A 194 -2.92 17.38 18.09
CA GLY A 194 -3.59 16.28 18.80
C GLY A 194 -3.30 14.88 18.25
N TYR A 195 -2.96 14.76 16.97
CA TYR A 195 -2.96 13.47 16.26
C TYR A 195 -1.61 13.16 15.62
N TYR A 196 -1.21 11.90 15.73
CA TYR A 196 -0.11 11.31 14.98
C TYR A 196 -0.55 11.04 13.54
N ASN A 197 0.39 11.00 12.60
CA ASN A 197 0.09 10.52 11.26
C ASN A 197 0.06 8.98 11.21
N PHE A 198 -0.36 8.43 10.07
CA PHE A 198 -0.50 6.99 9.84
C PHE A 198 0.81 6.19 9.96
N HIS A 199 1.97 6.84 9.96
CA HIS A 199 3.25 6.15 10.12
C HIS A 199 3.75 6.16 11.56
N SER A 200 3.63 7.29 12.27
CA SER A 200 4.12 7.45 13.64
C SER A 200 3.12 6.97 14.70
N PHE A 201 1.84 6.81 14.35
CA PHE A 201 0.84 6.21 15.23
C PHE A 201 1.22 4.76 15.62
N PRO A 202 1.53 3.85 14.66
CA PRO A 202 1.87 2.47 14.99
C PRO A 202 3.36 2.24 15.33
N PHE A 203 4.25 3.18 15.03
CA PHE A 203 5.71 2.96 15.10
C PHE A 203 6.49 4.05 15.84
N ASP A 204 7.64 3.65 16.39
CA ASP A 204 8.64 4.55 16.97
C ASP A 204 9.77 4.73 15.96
N LYS A 205 9.45 5.38 14.83
CA LYS A 205 10.33 5.58 13.68
C LYS A 205 10.81 4.26 13.07
N TRP A 206 11.85 3.66 13.64
CA TRP A 206 12.51 2.42 13.22
C TRP A 206 12.32 1.27 14.22
N ALA A 207 11.39 1.41 15.15
CA ALA A 207 11.08 0.43 16.19
C ALA A 207 9.57 0.21 16.32
N PRO A 208 9.14 -0.90 16.97
CA PRO A 208 7.73 -1.11 17.29
C PRO A 208 7.19 0.06 18.13
N GLY A 209 5.95 0.46 17.84
CA GLY A 209 5.26 1.45 18.66
C GLY A 209 4.77 0.87 20.00
N PRO A 210 4.04 1.68 20.79
CA PRO A 210 3.68 1.34 22.16
C PRO A 210 2.63 0.22 22.27
N ARG A 211 1.95 -0.12 21.18
CA ARG A 211 0.97 -1.21 21.13
C ARG A 211 1.10 -1.98 19.80
N PRO A 212 1.18 -3.32 19.82
CA PRO A 212 1.23 -4.13 18.61
C PRO A 212 -0.06 -4.06 17.81
N GLY A 213 0.02 -4.32 16.50
CA GLY A 213 -1.13 -4.41 15.59
C GLY A 213 -1.78 -3.08 15.17
N MET A 214 -1.30 -1.94 15.69
CA MET A 214 -1.91 -0.63 15.44
C MET A 214 -1.93 -0.22 13.96
N LEU A 215 -0.96 -0.67 13.17
CA LEU A 215 -0.94 -0.49 11.71
C LEU A 215 -2.22 -1.04 11.06
N GLY A 216 -2.61 -2.27 11.42
CA GLY A 216 -3.78 -2.91 10.85
C GLY A 216 -5.08 -2.28 11.37
N ALA A 217 -5.09 -1.89 12.64
CA ALA A 217 -6.26 -1.30 13.28
C ALA A 217 -6.62 0.08 12.69
N GLU A 218 -5.64 0.97 12.49
CA GLU A 218 -5.91 2.29 11.89
C GLU A 218 -6.36 2.16 10.42
N ILE A 219 -5.76 1.23 9.67
CA ILE A 219 -6.12 0.98 8.26
C ILE A 219 -7.50 0.35 8.14
N ALA A 220 -7.91 -0.49 9.10
CA ALA A 220 -9.28 -0.99 9.15
C ALA A 220 -10.29 0.15 9.34
N VAL A 221 -10.01 1.12 10.21
CA VAL A 221 -10.86 2.31 10.35
C VAL A 221 -10.93 3.08 9.03
N PHE A 222 -9.79 3.26 8.34
CA PHE A 222 -9.76 3.89 7.02
C PHE A 222 -10.65 3.15 6.01
N MET A 223 -10.49 1.84 5.87
CA MET A 223 -11.27 1.03 4.93
C MET A 223 -12.78 1.09 5.22
N ASN A 224 -13.15 1.04 6.50
CA ASN A 224 -14.55 1.03 6.94
C ASN A 224 -15.24 2.40 6.85
N LYS A 225 -14.49 3.51 6.96
CA LYS A 225 -15.05 4.86 7.11
C LYS A 225 -14.71 5.82 5.98
N VAL A 226 -13.69 5.51 5.18
CA VAL A 226 -13.25 6.29 4.03
C VAL A 226 -13.52 5.51 2.75
N ARG A 227 -12.67 4.53 2.42
CA ARG A 227 -12.84 3.68 1.24
C ARG A 227 -11.97 2.43 1.32
N LYS A 228 -12.57 1.27 1.08
CA LYS A 228 -11.87 0.01 0.80
C LYS A 228 -11.64 -0.14 -0.71
N ALA A 229 -10.54 -0.78 -1.09
CA ALA A 229 -10.24 -1.11 -2.47
C ALA A 229 -11.27 -2.13 -2.99
N ASP A 230 -11.75 -1.90 -4.20
CA ASP A 230 -12.62 -2.84 -4.89
C ASP A 230 -11.84 -4.11 -5.28
N LEU A 231 -10.54 -3.99 -5.51
CA LEU A 231 -9.62 -5.09 -5.80
C LEU A 231 -8.21 -4.72 -5.34
N ASN A 232 -7.50 -5.69 -4.78
CA ASN A 232 -6.08 -5.60 -4.46
C ASN A 232 -5.32 -6.54 -5.40
N ILE A 233 -4.24 -6.06 -6.01
CA ILE A 233 -3.37 -6.86 -6.90
C ILE A 233 -1.94 -6.71 -6.40
N THR A 234 -1.45 -7.74 -5.72
CA THR A 234 -0.09 -7.79 -5.20
C THR A 234 0.86 -8.34 -6.24
N SER A 235 1.83 -7.52 -6.64
CA SER A 235 2.98 -8.00 -7.41
C SER A 235 3.95 -8.72 -6.48
N ALA A 236 4.23 -9.99 -6.78
CA ALA A 236 5.24 -10.80 -6.13
C ALA A 236 6.26 -11.36 -7.13
N GLU A 237 6.37 -10.78 -8.33
CA GLU A 237 7.30 -11.20 -9.39
C GLU A 237 8.73 -11.37 -8.83
N TRP A 238 9.22 -10.33 -8.16
CA TRP A 238 10.45 -10.31 -7.38
C TRP A 238 10.15 -9.95 -5.93
N VAL A 239 10.57 -10.81 -4.99
CA VAL A 239 10.33 -10.66 -3.56
C VAL A 239 11.64 -10.55 -2.81
N GLY A 240 11.88 -9.40 -2.20
CA GLY A 240 13.03 -9.16 -1.33
C GLY A 240 12.86 -9.80 0.04
N LEU A 241 13.86 -10.57 0.48
CA LEU A 241 13.80 -11.40 1.68
C LEU A 241 14.33 -10.73 2.94
N ALA A 242 15.17 -9.69 2.81
CA ALA A 242 15.70 -8.93 3.94
C ALA A 242 15.75 -7.41 3.69
N SER A 243 15.36 -6.99 2.48
CA SER A 243 15.27 -5.60 2.04
C SER A 243 14.21 -5.51 0.95
N ARG A 244 13.69 -4.30 0.72
CA ARG A 244 12.74 -4.00 -0.38
C ARG A 244 13.43 -3.67 -1.70
N VAL A 245 14.72 -3.33 -1.63
CA VAL A 245 15.47 -2.73 -2.76
C VAL A 245 16.81 -3.40 -3.00
N TRP A 246 17.25 -4.29 -2.10
CA TRP A 246 18.52 -5.00 -2.20
C TRP A 246 18.33 -6.51 -2.04
N PRO A 247 19.08 -7.34 -2.76
CA PRO A 247 19.17 -8.78 -2.50
C PRO A 247 19.59 -9.09 -1.04
N PRO A 248 19.24 -10.27 -0.48
CA PRO A 248 18.73 -11.43 -1.19
C PRO A 248 17.25 -11.31 -1.57
N MET A 249 16.92 -11.81 -2.76
CA MET A 249 15.58 -11.80 -3.34
C MET A 249 15.32 -13.10 -4.11
N VAL A 250 14.04 -13.40 -4.35
CA VAL A 250 13.60 -14.54 -5.17
C VAL A 250 12.68 -14.05 -6.28
N ARG A 251 12.69 -14.74 -7.42
CA ARG A 251 11.78 -14.47 -8.54
C ARG A 251 10.65 -15.47 -8.55
N THR A 252 9.55 -15.19 -7.85
CA THR A 252 8.43 -16.14 -7.76
C THR A 252 7.56 -16.17 -9.02
N ARG A 253 7.65 -15.11 -9.84
CA ARG A 253 6.83 -14.91 -11.05
C ARG A 253 5.32 -14.89 -10.79
N ALA A 254 4.93 -14.53 -9.58
CA ALA A 254 3.54 -14.54 -9.15
C ALA A 254 2.93 -13.13 -9.10
N VAL A 255 1.64 -13.08 -9.44
CA VAL A 255 0.75 -11.95 -9.18
C VAL A 255 -0.48 -12.52 -8.50
N LEU A 256 -0.88 -11.91 -7.38
CA LEU A 256 -2.01 -12.37 -6.59
C LEU A 256 -3.08 -11.28 -6.56
N ALA A 257 -4.35 -11.67 -6.56
CA ALA A 257 -5.45 -10.73 -6.53
C ALA A 257 -6.56 -11.17 -5.57
N SER A 258 -7.15 -10.21 -4.85
CA SER A 258 -8.28 -10.45 -3.95
C SER A 258 -9.04 -9.16 -3.66
N THR A 259 -10.35 -9.27 -3.44
CA THR A 259 -11.18 -8.19 -2.88
C THR A 259 -10.95 -8.03 -1.37
N ASP A 260 -10.30 -9.01 -0.73
CA ASP A 260 -9.96 -9.02 0.69
C ASP A 260 -8.45 -8.84 0.90
N PRO A 261 -8.01 -7.68 1.42
CA PRO A 261 -6.58 -7.40 1.56
C PRO A 261 -5.91 -8.17 2.71
N VAL A 262 -6.66 -8.56 3.75
CA VAL A 262 -6.10 -9.38 4.84
C VAL A 262 -5.85 -10.79 4.36
N ALA A 263 -6.83 -11.40 3.68
CA ALA A 263 -6.67 -12.72 3.09
C ALA A 263 -5.52 -12.73 2.06
N LEU A 264 -5.42 -11.67 1.25
CA LEU A 264 -4.35 -11.54 0.26
C LEU A 264 -2.97 -11.47 0.91
N ASP A 265 -2.80 -10.60 1.91
CA ASP A 265 -1.51 -10.43 2.58
C ASP A 265 -1.14 -11.67 3.40
N TYR A 266 -2.12 -12.29 4.06
CA TYR A 266 -1.92 -13.57 4.75
C TYR A 266 -1.39 -14.62 3.75
N HIS A 267 -2.11 -14.86 2.65
CA HIS A 267 -1.74 -15.88 1.67
C HIS A 267 -0.38 -15.56 1.02
N ALA A 268 -0.18 -14.32 0.58
CA ALA A 268 1.05 -13.88 -0.08
C ALA A 268 2.26 -14.02 0.85
N THR A 269 2.11 -13.68 2.12
CA THR A 269 3.21 -13.78 3.08
C THR A 269 3.50 -15.21 3.48
N LYS A 270 2.49 -16.07 3.68
CA LYS A 270 2.69 -17.49 4.03
C LYS A 270 3.35 -18.28 2.90
N TYR A 271 2.77 -18.23 1.70
CA TYR A 271 3.12 -19.15 0.64
C TYR A 271 4.16 -18.62 -0.36
N LEU A 272 4.50 -17.34 -0.29
CA LEU A 272 5.58 -16.78 -1.11
C LEU A 272 6.71 -16.23 -0.25
N LEU A 273 6.45 -15.22 0.58
CA LEU A 273 7.54 -14.57 1.32
C LEU A 273 8.17 -15.50 2.38
N TYR A 274 7.36 -16.08 3.27
CA TYR A 274 7.81 -17.00 4.31
C TYR A 274 8.34 -18.30 3.73
N ALA A 275 7.64 -18.89 2.76
CA ALA A 275 8.08 -20.09 2.06
C ALA A 275 9.51 -19.97 1.48
N ASN A 276 9.92 -18.75 1.09
CA ASN A 276 11.27 -18.48 0.57
C ASN A 276 12.24 -17.88 1.59
N SER A 277 11.77 -17.21 2.65
CA SER A 277 12.64 -16.62 3.68
C SER A 277 12.97 -17.61 4.80
N GLY A 278 11.98 -18.39 5.25
CA GLY A 278 12.02 -19.20 6.47
C GLY A 278 12.05 -18.37 7.77
N MET A 279 11.72 -17.08 7.71
CA MET A 279 11.81 -16.16 8.86
C MET A 279 10.47 -16.04 9.60
N SER A 280 10.49 -16.19 10.93
CA SER A 280 9.29 -16.05 11.78
C SER A 280 8.54 -14.73 11.55
N ILE A 281 9.27 -13.63 11.37
CA ILE A 281 8.69 -12.29 11.12
C ILE A 281 7.85 -12.19 9.83
N HIS A 282 7.98 -13.17 8.92
CA HIS A 282 7.18 -13.24 7.69
C HIS A 282 6.08 -14.31 7.77
N ASN A 283 6.04 -15.11 8.83
CA ASN A 283 5.03 -16.13 9.00
C ASN A 283 3.76 -15.52 9.59
N PRO A 284 2.65 -15.44 8.85
CA PRO A 284 1.40 -14.89 9.39
C PRO A 284 0.77 -15.80 10.45
N ASP A 285 1.24 -17.03 10.67
CA ASP A 285 0.83 -17.89 11.78
C ASP A 285 1.62 -17.65 13.07
N ASP A 286 2.74 -16.95 13.02
CA ASP A 286 3.50 -16.63 14.23
C ASP A 286 2.85 -15.44 14.95
N HIS A 287 2.12 -15.72 16.02
CA HIS A 287 1.44 -14.73 16.86
C HIS A 287 2.35 -13.63 17.41
N THR A 288 3.66 -13.90 17.51
CA THR A 288 4.65 -12.92 17.99
C THR A 288 5.14 -11.99 16.88
N SER A 289 4.92 -12.35 15.61
CA SER A 289 5.34 -11.53 14.48
C SER A 289 4.52 -10.24 14.38
N PRO A 290 5.14 -9.11 14.02
CA PRO A 290 4.40 -7.87 13.74
C PRO A 290 3.40 -8.05 12.59
N LEU A 291 3.73 -8.92 11.62
CA LEU A 291 2.87 -9.28 10.51
C LEU A 291 1.54 -9.86 10.99
N HIS A 292 1.59 -10.93 11.78
CA HIS A 292 0.39 -11.55 12.35
C HIS A 292 -0.42 -10.51 13.12
N GLN A 293 0.25 -9.74 13.99
CA GLN A 293 -0.40 -8.77 14.86
C GLN A 293 -1.19 -7.72 14.08
N TYR A 294 -0.64 -7.16 13.00
CA TYR A 294 -1.38 -6.16 12.23
C TYR A 294 -2.46 -6.80 11.34
N LEU A 295 -2.23 -7.99 10.77
CA LEU A 295 -3.27 -8.67 9.98
C LEU A 295 -4.47 -9.03 10.85
N LYS A 296 -4.21 -9.58 12.05
CA LYS A 296 -5.25 -9.93 13.01
C LYS A 296 -6.01 -8.70 13.51
N ALA A 297 -5.30 -7.63 13.87
CA ALA A 297 -5.93 -6.39 14.31
C ALA A 297 -6.80 -5.74 13.22
N CYS A 298 -6.40 -5.85 11.95
CA CYS A 298 -7.20 -5.35 10.83
C CYS A 298 -8.51 -6.14 10.68
N ALA A 299 -8.42 -7.47 10.71
CA ALA A 299 -9.59 -8.34 10.66
C ALA A 299 -10.54 -8.14 11.85
N ASP A 300 -10.01 -8.02 13.07
CA ASP A 300 -10.80 -7.82 14.29
C ASP A 300 -11.55 -6.49 14.31
N ALA A 301 -10.99 -5.46 13.66
CA ALA A 301 -11.66 -4.18 13.45
C ALA A 301 -12.71 -4.23 12.33
N GLY A 302 -13.10 -5.42 11.88
CA GLY A 302 -14.17 -5.66 10.89
C GLY A 302 -13.72 -5.49 9.45
N SER A 303 -12.40 -5.51 9.20
CA SER A 303 -11.84 -5.35 7.86
C SER A 303 -11.02 -6.57 7.45
N GLY A 304 -11.68 -7.52 6.82
CA GLY A 304 -11.01 -8.60 6.08
C GLY A 304 -11.14 -9.99 6.72
N ILE A 305 -10.64 -11.00 6.01
CA ILE A 305 -10.69 -12.41 6.43
C ILE A 305 -9.28 -12.86 6.82
N PHE A 306 -9.11 -13.20 8.11
CA PHE A 306 -7.84 -13.69 8.65
C PHE A 306 -7.66 -15.20 8.55
N HIS A 307 -8.76 -15.96 8.67
CA HIS A 307 -8.70 -17.42 8.66
C HIS A 307 -8.72 -17.96 7.24
N GLU A 308 -7.66 -18.66 6.84
CA GLU A 308 -7.52 -19.25 5.50
C GLU A 308 -8.63 -20.22 5.14
N SER A 309 -9.19 -20.94 6.12
CA SER A 309 -10.31 -21.85 5.91
C SER A 309 -11.55 -21.16 5.34
N CYS A 310 -11.63 -19.84 5.43
CA CYS A 310 -12.71 -19.02 4.89
C CYS A 310 -12.40 -18.44 3.51
N VAL A 311 -11.26 -18.81 2.90
CA VAL A 311 -10.77 -18.24 1.64
C VAL A 311 -10.69 -19.34 0.60
N ALA A 312 -11.43 -19.17 -0.50
CA ALA A 312 -11.25 -20.01 -1.68
C ALA A 312 -10.04 -19.53 -2.49
N ILE A 313 -9.13 -20.44 -2.80
CA ILE A 313 -7.93 -20.15 -3.60
C ILE A 313 -8.14 -20.73 -4.99
N LYS A 314 -7.77 -19.96 -6.02
CA LYS A 314 -7.72 -20.42 -7.40
C LYS A 314 -6.39 -20.00 -7.99
N THR A 315 -5.65 -20.97 -8.50
CA THR A 315 -4.34 -20.74 -9.11
C THR A 315 -4.42 -21.06 -10.59
N PHE A 316 -3.86 -20.17 -11.42
CA PHE A 316 -3.67 -20.40 -12.84
C PHE A 316 -2.17 -20.40 -13.14
N ASP A 317 -1.68 -21.49 -13.73
CA ASP A 317 -0.30 -21.60 -14.18
C ASP A 317 -0.20 -21.29 -15.68
N PHE A 318 0.47 -20.19 -16.00
CA PHE A 318 0.69 -19.75 -17.39
C PHE A 318 1.62 -20.66 -18.18
N SER A 319 2.42 -21.51 -17.55
CA SER A 319 3.31 -22.45 -18.27
C SER A 319 2.56 -23.69 -18.74
N THR A 320 1.59 -24.16 -17.94
CA THR A 320 0.79 -25.37 -18.23
C THR A 320 -0.61 -25.04 -18.75
N HIS A 321 -1.00 -23.76 -18.74
CA HIS A 321 -2.36 -23.30 -19.07
C HIS A 321 -3.45 -24.02 -18.27
N SER A 322 -3.19 -24.30 -16.99
CA SER A 322 -4.09 -25.09 -16.15
C SER A 322 -4.60 -24.30 -14.94
N LEU A 323 -5.84 -24.58 -14.55
CA LEU A 323 -6.42 -24.15 -13.28
C LEU A 323 -6.22 -25.26 -12.25
N SER A 324 -5.80 -24.88 -11.05
CA SER A 324 -5.72 -25.77 -9.89
C SER A 324 -6.39 -25.11 -8.71
N ASP A 325 -7.24 -25.86 -8.02
CA ASP A 325 -7.97 -25.37 -6.86
C ASP A 325 -7.23 -25.63 -5.54
N ASN A 326 -6.24 -26.54 -5.46
CA ASN A 326 -5.59 -26.94 -4.19
C ASN A 326 -4.26 -27.71 -4.38
N GLY A 327 -3.29 -27.16 -5.12
CA GLY A 327 -1.92 -27.71 -5.19
C GLY A 327 -1.06 -27.41 -3.96
N ASP A 328 0.23 -27.75 -3.98
CA ASP A 328 1.22 -27.15 -3.07
C ASP A 328 1.20 -25.63 -3.31
N LEU A 329 0.61 -24.90 -2.36
CA LEU A 329 0.44 -23.46 -2.46
C LEU A 329 1.77 -22.72 -2.39
N ALA A 330 2.80 -23.34 -1.79
CA ALA A 330 4.10 -22.71 -1.61
C ALA A 330 4.84 -22.54 -2.93
N ILE A 331 5.01 -21.29 -3.37
CA ILE A 331 5.79 -20.96 -4.57
C ILE A 331 7.23 -20.68 -4.14
N LYS A 332 8.11 -21.67 -4.33
CA LYS A 332 9.56 -21.53 -4.08
C LYS A 332 10.30 -21.18 -5.36
N ALA A 333 11.32 -20.35 -5.25
CA ALA A 333 12.15 -19.95 -6.38
C ALA A 333 13.62 -19.81 -5.99
N ASP A 334 14.49 -19.83 -7.00
CA ASP A 334 15.92 -19.64 -6.81
C ASP A 334 16.22 -18.26 -6.25
N ARG A 335 17.15 -18.23 -5.30
CA ARG A 335 17.55 -17.02 -4.60
C ARG A 335 18.69 -16.33 -5.33
N HIS A 336 18.48 -15.06 -5.66
CA HIS A 336 19.53 -14.15 -6.05
C HIS A 336 20.10 -13.47 -4.80
N TRP A 337 21.38 -13.68 -4.51
CA TRP A 337 22.01 -13.22 -3.26
C TRP A 337 22.56 -11.80 -3.31
N GLY A 338 22.90 -11.28 -4.50
CA GLY A 338 23.64 -10.03 -4.65
C GLY A 338 25.02 -10.07 -3.97
N THR A 339 25.61 -8.90 -3.75
CA THR A 339 26.97 -8.74 -3.20
C THR A 339 27.04 -7.87 -1.95
N ASP A 340 25.92 -7.30 -1.49
CA ASP A 340 25.90 -6.45 -0.30
C ASP A 340 25.98 -7.28 0.98
N PHE A 341 27.17 -7.29 1.59
CA PHE A 341 27.44 -8.07 2.81
C PHE A 341 26.49 -7.73 3.97
N ARG A 342 26.08 -6.45 4.11
CA ARG A 342 25.20 -6.03 5.21
C ARG A 342 23.81 -6.66 5.09
N THR A 343 23.22 -6.68 3.90
CA THR A 343 21.90 -7.26 3.68
C THR A 343 21.94 -8.79 3.74
N ILE A 344 23.03 -9.42 3.27
CA ILE A 344 23.26 -10.87 3.43
C ILE A 344 23.38 -11.23 4.92
N LEU A 345 24.18 -10.51 5.69
CA LEU A 345 24.30 -10.75 7.14
C LEU A 345 22.96 -10.56 7.84
N LYS A 346 22.21 -9.50 7.50
CA LYS A 346 20.86 -9.26 8.02
C LYS A 346 19.94 -10.46 7.73
N TYR A 347 19.98 -11.02 6.51
CA TYR A 347 19.20 -12.21 6.17
C TYR A 347 19.52 -13.40 7.10
N PHE A 348 20.80 -13.69 7.33
CA PHE A 348 21.20 -14.79 8.21
C PHE A 348 20.78 -14.54 9.67
N VAL A 349 20.97 -13.32 10.17
CA VAL A 349 20.53 -12.94 11.52
C VAL A 349 19.03 -13.17 11.67
N LEU A 350 18.21 -12.61 10.77
CA LEU A 350 16.74 -12.76 10.85
C LEU A 350 16.25 -14.19 10.69
N LYS A 351 17.00 -15.04 9.98
CA LYS A 351 16.61 -16.42 9.73
C LYS A 351 16.94 -17.35 10.90
N TYR A 352 18.09 -17.16 11.54
CA TYR A 352 18.61 -18.11 12.52
C TYR A 352 18.58 -17.58 13.96
N ILE A 353 18.52 -16.27 14.14
CA ILE A 353 18.37 -15.64 15.46
C ILE A 353 16.91 -15.19 15.56
N LYS A 354 16.17 -15.81 16.48
CA LYS A 354 14.78 -15.45 16.74
C LYS A 354 14.74 -14.01 17.23
N THR A 355 14.27 -13.10 16.37
CA THR A 355 14.06 -11.67 16.67
C THR A 355 12.68 -11.39 17.22
#